data_AF-A0A9D2PQN9-F1
#
_entry.id   AF-A0A9D2PQN9-F1
#
_cell.length_a   1.000
_cell.length_b   1.000
_cell.length_c   1.000
_cell.angle_alpha   90.00
_cell.angle_beta   90.00
_cell.angle_gamma   90.00
#
_symmetry.space_group_name_H-M   'P 1'
#
loop_
_entity.id
_entity.type
_entity.pdbx_description
1 polymer ?
#
loop_
_entity_poly.entity_id
_entity_poly.type
_entity_poly.pdbx_seq_one_letter_code
_entity_poly.pdbx_strand_id
1 'polypeptide(L)'
;MKKIIYGIGCFLAVLFLGTGMFLSYQINVLRDRMEELEENTALARQEVSALADSKNQDFIFERYEGEELVREHYRMTAYGADRIVLRQEPEESLEEGYLVKVRDGVLVVYENKTGTVFESTDIPLEALPSELKAEVLLGKNLKNLDELYNFLENYSS
;
A
#
# COMPACT_ATOMS: atom_id res chain seq x y z
N MET A 1 55.86 30.50 55.21
CA MET A 1 55.18 30.68 53.90
C MET A 1 54.72 29.38 53.25
N LYS A 2 55.40 28.23 53.39
CA LYS A 2 54.99 26.96 52.77
C LYS A 2 53.59 26.46 53.19
N LYS A 3 53.20 26.62 54.47
CA LYS A 3 51.89 26.18 54.99
C LYS A 3 50.67 26.89 54.36
N ILE A 4 50.83 28.13 53.90
CA ILE A 4 49.75 28.93 53.28
C ILE A 4 49.48 28.46 51.84
N ILE A 5 50.53 28.04 51.13
CA ILE A 5 50.45 27.53 49.75
C ILE A 5 49.68 26.20 49.71
N TYR A 6 49.91 25.30 50.69
CA TYR A 6 49.14 24.06 50.82
C TYR A 6 47.65 24.31 51.15
N GLY A 7 47.35 25.35 51.91
CA GLY A 7 45.97 25.75 52.21
C GLY A 7 45.20 26.26 50.97
N ILE A 8 45.84 27.12 50.17
CA ILE A 8 45.25 27.61 48.90
C ILE A 8 45.03 26.46 47.91
N GLY A 9 45.97 25.52 47.81
CA GLY A 9 45.85 24.37 46.92
C GLY A 9 44.73 23.41 47.33
N CYS A 10 44.57 23.18 48.65
CA CYS A 10 43.48 22.37 49.18
C CYS A 10 42.10 23.00 48.89
N PHE A 11 41.98 24.32 49.04
CA PHE A 11 40.74 25.04 48.74
C PHE A 11 40.38 24.98 47.24
N LEU A 12 41.36 25.19 46.35
CA LEU A 12 41.17 25.09 44.90
C LEU A 12 40.73 23.68 44.48
N ALA A 13 41.29 22.64 45.10
CA ALA A 13 40.91 21.25 44.82
C ALA A 13 39.46 20.94 45.22
N VAL A 14 39.01 21.43 46.38
CA VAL A 14 37.61 21.27 46.83
C VAL A 14 36.65 22.02 45.92
N LEU A 15 37.02 23.21 45.45
CA LEU A 15 36.20 24.01 44.54
C LEU A 15 36.06 23.29 43.18
N PHE A 16 37.15 22.74 42.65
CA PHE A 16 37.15 21.97 41.40
C PHE A 16 36.32 20.68 41.49
N LEU A 17 36.36 19.99 42.64
CA LEU A 17 35.52 18.83 42.90
C LEU A 17 34.04 19.20 42.98
N GLY A 18 33.71 20.30 43.67
CA GLY A 18 32.33 20.78 43.79
C GLY A 18 31.73 21.19 42.45
N THR A 19 32.47 21.92 41.62
CA THR A 19 32.01 22.31 40.28
C THR A 19 31.92 21.12 39.34
N GLY A 20 32.88 20.19 39.40
CA GLY A 20 32.84 18.94 38.64
C GLY A 20 31.60 18.09 38.95
N MET A 21 31.28 17.93 40.24
CA MET A 21 30.07 17.22 40.67
C MET A 21 28.79 17.92 40.21
N PHE A 22 28.73 19.26 40.29
CA PHE A 22 27.56 20.02 39.86
C PHE A 22 27.32 19.91 38.34
N LEU A 23 28.38 20.03 37.53
CA LEU A 23 28.28 19.82 36.08
C LEU A 23 27.86 18.39 35.74
N SER A 24 28.42 17.40 36.44
CA SER A 24 28.05 16.00 36.24
C SER A 24 26.56 15.74 36.53
N TYR A 25 26.00 16.36 37.57
CA TYR A 25 24.58 16.25 37.88
C TYR A 25 23.70 16.85 36.78
N GLN A 26 24.05 18.05 36.29
CA GLN A 26 23.34 18.68 35.18
C GLN A 26 23.36 17.86 33.90
N ILE A 27 24.51 17.26 33.57
CA ILE A 27 24.66 16.40 32.39
C ILE A 27 23.81 15.13 32.54
N ASN A 28 23.75 14.54 33.73
CA ASN A 28 22.94 13.34 33.95
C ASN A 28 21.45 13.62 33.78
N VAL A 29 20.94 14.71 34.37
CA VAL A 29 19.54 15.14 34.19
C VAL A 29 19.22 15.45 32.73
N LEU A 30 20.17 16.03 32.00
CA LEU A 30 19.98 16.31 30.58
C LEU A 30 19.95 15.01 29.75
N ARG A 31 20.80 14.03 30.09
CA ARG A 31 20.81 12.71 29.46
C ARG A 31 19.50 11.98 29.67
N ASP A 32 18.96 11.97 30.89
CA ASP A 32 17.67 11.33 31.19
C ASP A 32 16.54 11.96 30.35
N ARG A 33 16.53 13.29 30.21
CA ARG A 33 15.55 13.99 29.34
C ARG A 33 15.75 13.66 27.86
N MET A 34 17.00 13.51 27.41
CA MET A 34 17.28 13.15 26.03
C MET A 34 16.80 11.73 25.73
N GLU A 35 17.00 10.78 26.65
CA GLU A 35 16.53 9.41 26.52
C GLU A 35 15.00 9.35 26.46
N GLU A 36 14.31 10.09 27.33
CA GLU A 36 12.84 10.23 27.29
C GLU A 36 12.34 10.86 25.97
N LEU A 37 13.05 11.86 25.44
CA LEU A 37 12.71 12.46 24.14
C LEU A 37 12.98 11.49 22.98
N GLU A 38 14.09 10.75 23.02
CA GLU A 38 14.42 9.76 21.99
C GLU A 38 13.39 8.62 21.98
N GLU A 39 12.97 8.13 23.14
CA GLU A 39 11.91 7.12 23.25
C GLU A 39 10.57 7.66 22.72
N ASN A 40 10.13 8.83 23.18
CA ASN A 40 8.87 9.44 22.72
C ASN A 40 8.87 9.73 21.21
N THR A 41 10.01 10.17 20.67
CA THR A 41 10.13 10.41 19.22
C THR A 41 10.20 9.11 18.43
N ALA A 42 10.81 8.04 18.97
CA ALA A 42 10.81 6.72 18.36
C ALA A 42 9.40 6.14 18.32
N LEU A 43 8.65 6.23 19.42
CA LEU A 43 7.24 5.82 19.51
C LEU A 43 6.38 6.63 18.51
N ALA A 44 6.50 7.96 18.50
CA ALA A 44 5.78 8.79 17.54
C ALA A 44 6.12 8.45 16.08
N ARG A 45 7.39 8.17 15.77
CA ARG A 45 7.81 7.71 14.43
C ARG A 45 7.23 6.35 14.08
N GLN A 46 7.17 5.43 15.03
CA GLN A 46 6.57 4.11 14.83
C GLN A 46 5.06 4.22 14.57
N GLU A 47 4.34 5.03 15.34
CA GLU A 47 2.92 5.31 15.13
C GLU A 47 2.67 5.92 13.74
N VAL A 48 3.43 6.94 13.35
CA VAL A 48 3.31 7.58 12.03
C VAL A 48 3.64 6.60 10.89
N SER A 49 4.58 5.68 11.09
CA SER A 49 4.94 4.68 10.08
C SER A 49 3.84 3.63 9.89
N ALA A 50 3.23 3.15 10.98
CA ALA A 50 2.07 2.24 10.91
C ALA A 50 0.86 2.91 10.23
N LEU A 51 0.65 4.19 10.50
CA LEU A 51 -0.40 4.99 9.89
C LEU A 51 -0.14 5.33 8.41
N ALA A 52 1.12 5.55 8.02
CA ALA A 52 1.49 5.84 6.64
C ALA A 52 1.18 4.66 5.71
N ASP A 53 1.31 3.42 6.20
CA ASP A 53 1.00 2.21 5.45
C ASP A 53 -0.52 2.04 5.22
N SER A 54 -1.34 2.52 6.16
CA SER A 54 -2.82 2.44 6.05
C SER A 54 -3.41 3.29 4.92
N LYS A 55 -2.67 4.32 4.44
CA LYS A 55 -3.17 5.25 3.41
C LYS A 55 -3.34 4.59 2.04
N ASN A 56 -2.67 3.45 1.80
CA ASN A 56 -2.75 2.69 0.56
C ASN A 56 -3.56 1.39 0.69
N GLN A 57 -4.30 1.23 1.79
CA GLN A 57 -5.16 0.06 1.97
C GLN A 57 -6.50 0.30 1.30
N ASP A 58 -6.82 -0.53 0.30
CA ASP A 58 -8.14 -0.56 -0.32
C ASP A 58 -9.10 -1.32 0.62
N PHE A 59 -10.16 -0.66 1.06
CA PHE A 59 -11.20 -1.26 1.89
C PHE A 59 -12.35 -1.71 0.99
N ILE A 60 -12.61 -3.01 0.98
CA ILE A 60 -13.70 -3.61 0.21
C ILE A 60 -14.87 -3.84 1.17
N PHE A 61 -16.00 -3.21 0.89
CA PHE A 61 -17.23 -3.44 1.63
C PHE A 61 -18.21 -4.21 0.73
N GLU A 62 -18.65 -5.37 1.20
CA GLU A 62 -19.65 -6.19 0.53
C GLU A 62 -20.99 -5.97 1.24
N ARG A 63 -21.97 -5.44 0.51
CA ARG A 63 -23.34 -5.24 0.99
C ARG A 63 -24.28 -6.06 0.13
N TYR A 64 -25.22 -6.75 0.78
CA TYR A 64 -26.35 -7.36 0.10
C TYR A 64 -27.46 -6.32 -0.07
N GLU A 65 -27.79 -5.96 -1.31
CA GLU A 65 -28.96 -5.15 -1.65
C GLU A 65 -29.98 -6.07 -2.33
N GLY A 66 -30.83 -6.71 -1.51
CA GLY A 66 -31.74 -7.76 -1.99
C GLY A 66 -31.01 -9.08 -2.24
N GLU A 67 -31.07 -9.59 -3.48
CA GLU A 67 -30.36 -10.79 -3.94
C GLU A 67 -29.01 -10.48 -4.61
N GLU A 68 -28.69 -9.19 -4.84
CA GLU A 68 -27.45 -8.75 -5.47
C GLU A 68 -26.38 -8.41 -4.42
N LEU A 69 -25.16 -8.90 -4.66
CA LEU A 69 -23.96 -8.55 -3.90
C LEU A 69 -23.34 -7.30 -4.51
N VAL A 70 -23.44 -6.18 -3.81
CA VAL A 70 -22.81 -4.91 -4.19
C VAL A 70 -21.45 -4.82 -3.51
N ARG A 71 -20.38 -4.79 -4.31
CA ARG A 71 -19.00 -4.64 -3.81
C ARG A 71 -18.54 -3.21 -4.04
N GLU A 72 -18.35 -2.48 -2.95
CA GLU A 72 -17.89 -1.09 -3.02
C GLU A 72 -16.43 -0.97 -2.59
N HIS A 73 -15.64 -0.32 -3.44
CA HIS A 73 -14.22 -0.04 -3.21
C HIS A 73 -14.07 1.34 -2.57
N TYR A 74 -13.50 1.38 -1.37
CA TYR A 74 -13.24 2.63 -0.65
C TYR A 74 -11.75 2.80 -0.38
N ARG A 75 -11.25 4.01 -0.63
CA ARG A 75 -9.89 4.40 -0.26
C ARG A 75 -9.92 5.39 0.89
N MET A 76 -9.14 5.11 1.94
CA MET A 76 -9.03 6.02 3.08
C MET A 76 -8.25 7.27 2.70
N THR A 77 -8.92 8.42 2.76
CA THR A 77 -8.32 9.71 2.39
C THR A 77 -7.74 10.43 3.61
N ALA A 78 -8.37 10.28 4.78
CA ALA A 78 -7.89 10.84 6.05
C ALA A 78 -8.42 10.03 7.24
N TYR A 79 -7.72 10.08 8.37
CA TYR A 79 -8.17 9.52 9.64
C TYR A 79 -7.83 10.48 10.79
N GLY A 80 -8.56 10.37 11.89
CA GLY A 80 -8.32 11.02 13.18
C GLY A 80 -8.67 10.07 14.32
N ALA A 81 -8.52 10.51 15.57
CA ALA A 81 -8.76 9.67 16.75
C ALA A 81 -10.21 9.17 16.87
N ASP A 82 -11.17 9.91 16.30
CA ASP A 82 -12.62 9.66 16.42
C ASP A 82 -13.33 9.42 15.08
N ARG A 83 -12.63 9.56 13.95
CA ARG A 83 -13.26 9.54 12.62
C ARG A 83 -12.31 9.06 11.53
N ILE A 84 -12.89 8.43 10.51
CA ILE A 84 -12.22 8.10 9.26
C ILE A 84 -12.99 8.75 8.10
N VAL A 85 -12.27 9.21 7.09
CA VAL A 85 -12.83 9.79 5.86
C VAL A 85 -12.43 8.87 4.71
N LEU A 86 -13.43 8.19 4.16
CA LEU A 86 -13.29 7.29 3.03
C LEU A 86 -13.80 8.00 1.77
N ARG A 87 -13.07 7.83 0.66
CA ARG A 87 -13.54 8.19 -0.68
C ARG A 87 -14.00 6.90 -1.34
N GLN A 88 -15.24 6.90 -1.84
CA GLN A 88 -15.68 5.87 -2.77
C GLN A 88 -14.88 6.05 -4.06
N GLU A 89 -14.07 5.06 -4.39
CA GLU A 89 -13.55 4.97 -5.75
C GLU A 89 -14.71 4.40 -6.58
N PRO A 90 -15.00 4.97 -7.76
CA PRO A 90 -15.90 4.30 -8.67
C PRO A 90 -15.36 2.89 -8.85
N GLU A 91 -16.23 1.89 -8.70
CA GLU A 91 -15.90 0.55 -9.17
C GLU A 91 -15.39 0.76 -10.60
N GLU A 92 -14.15 0.36 -10.89
CA GLU A 92 -13.74 0.27 -12.29
C GLU A 92 -14.81 -0.60 -12.90
N SER A 93 -15.70 0.01 -13.67
CA SER A 93 -16.83 -0.68 -14.25
C SER A 93 -16.19 -1.75 -15.10
N LEU A 94 -16.09 -2.97 -14.56
CA LEU A 94 -15.63 -4.13 -15.29
C LEU A 94 -16.69 -4.27 -16.36
N GLU A 95 -16.42 -3.66 -17.51
CA GLU A 95 -17.39 -3.53 -18.57
C GLU A 95 -17.95 -4.92 -18.82
N GLU A 96 -19.27 -5.06 -18.77
CA GLU A 96 -19.91 -6.32 -19.10
C GLU A 96 -19.41 -6.72 -20.48
N GLY A 97 -18.76 -7.88 -20.55
CA GLY A 97 -18.06 -8.27 -21.77
C GLY A 97 -17.08 -9.40 -21.58
N TYR A 98 -16.51 -9.80 -22.70
CA TYR A 98 -15.61 -10.92 -22.83
C TYR A 98 -14.28 -10.43 -23.41
N LEU A 99 -13.19 -10.89 -22.82
CA LEU A 99 -11.84 -10.57 -23.24
C LEU A 99 -11.21 -11.78 -23.89
N VAL A 100 -10.88 -11.68 -25.18
CA VAL A 100 -10.21 -12.74 -25.93
C VAL A 100 -8.70 -12.51 -25.88
N LYS A 101 -7.97 -13.50 -25.38
CA LYS A 101 -6.51 -13.51 -25.29
C LYS A 101 -5.94 -14.81 -25.84
N VAL A 102 -4.65 -14.80 -26.15
CA VAL A 102 -3.93 -16.01 -26.56
C VAL A 102 -3.26 -16.64 -25.35
N ARG A 103 -3.45 -17.94 -25.16
CA ARG A 103 -2.72 -18.75 -24.19
C ARG A 103 -2.27 -20.03 -24.88
N ASP A 104 -0.98 -20.35 -24.78
CA ASP A 104 -0.39 -21.56 -25.37
C ASP A 104 -0.67 -21.73 -26.89
N GLY A 105 -0.83 -20.62 -27.61
CA GLY A 105 -1.07 -20.59 -29.07
C GLY A 105 -2.54 -20.69 -29.48
N VAL A 106 -3.46 -20.90 -28.54
CA VAL A 106 -4.91 -20.96 -28.78
C VAL A 106 -5.64 -19.77 -28.16
N LEU A 107 -6.83 -19.46 -28.69
CA LEU A 107 -7.67 -18.40 -28.15
C LEU A 107 -8.37 -18.86 -26.86
N VAL A 108 -8.32 -18.03 -25.84
CA VAL A 108 -8.99 -18.24 -24.55
C VAL A 108 -9.81 -17.00 -24.23
N VAL A 109 -11.07 -17.23 -23.88
CA VAL A 109 -12.05 -16.20 -23.56
C VAL A 109 -12.12 -16.05 -22.06
N TYR A 110 -11.99 -14.82 -21.59
CA TYR A 110 -12.10 -14.43 -20.20
C TYR A 110 -13.34 -13.58 -19.99
N GLU A 111 -14.02 -13.75 -18.86
CA GLU A 111 -15.12 -12.86 -18.47
C GLU A 111 -14.53 -11.59 -17.82
N ASN A 112 -14.87 -10.40 -18.32
CA ASN A 112 -14.33 -9.15 -17.77
C ASN A 112 -14.73 -8.92 -16.31
N LYS A 113 -15.96 -9.31 -15.93
CA LYS A 113 -16.51 -9.13 -14.58
C LYS A 113 -15.73 -9.89 -13.51
N THR A 114 -15.28 -11.09 -13.82
CA THR A 114 -14.65 -11.99 -12.83
C THR A 114 -13.16 -12.20 -13.10
N GLY A 115 -12.68 -11.87 -14.31
CA GLY A 115 -11.33 -12.15 -14.78
C GLY A 115 -11.05 -13.65 -14.94
N THR A 116 -12.08 -14.49 -14.85
CA THR A 116 -11.95 -15.95 -14.93
C THR A 116 -12.03 -16.42 -16.39
N VAL A 117 -11.48 -17.61 -16.66
CA VAL A 117 -11.61 -18.25 -17.98
C VAL A 117 -13.08 -18.64 -18.14
N PHE A 118 -13.74 -17.99 -19.08
CA PHE A 118 -15.10 -18.32 -19.49
C PHE A 118 -15.09 -19.58 -20.36
N GLU A 119 -14.26 -19.57 -21.40
CA GLU A 119 -14.16 -20.69 -22.34
C GLU A 119 -12.76 -20.79 -22.94
N SER A 120 -12.27 -22.02 -23.03
CA SER A 120 -11.04 -22.34 -23.77
C SER A 120 -11.43 -22.85 -25.14
N THR A 121 -10.91 -22.23 -26.18
CA THR A 121 -11.26 -22.58 -27.56
C THR A 121 -10.10 -23.35 -28.20
N ASP A 122 -10.42 -24.20 -29.18
CA ASP A 122 -9.43 -24.92 -29.98
C ASP A 122 -8.96 -24.12 -31.21
N ILE A 123 -9.28 -22.82 -31.28
CA ILE A 123 -8.96 -21.97 -32.41
C ILE A 123 -7.50 -21.49 -32.26
N PRO A 124 -6.59 -21.85 -33.19
CA PRO A 124 -5.22 -21.38 -33.13
C PRO A 124 -5.14 -19.90 -33.54
N LEU A 125 -4.24 -19.13 -32.91
CA LEU A 125 -3.97 -17.74 -33.28
C LEU A 125 -3.64 -17.59 -34.77
N GLU A 126 -3.04 -18.62 -35.36
CA GLU A 126 -2.62 -18.64 -36.76
C GLU A 126 -3.79 -18.56 -37.76
N ALA A 127 -4.96 -19.06 -37.37
CA ALA A 127 -6.18 -19.06 -38.19
C ALA A 127 -6.82 -17.66 -38.34
N LEU A 128 -6.46 -16.72 -37.47
CA LEU A 128 -6.98 -15.36 -37.52
C LEU A 128 -6.30 -14.52 -38.63
N PRO A 129 -7.00 -13.53 -39.21
CA PRO A 129 -6.38 -12.48 -40.03
C PRO A 129 -5.34 -11.67 -39.26
N SER A 130 -4.32 -11.15 -39.94
CA SER A 130 -3.21 -10.40 -39.34
C SER A 130 -3.65 -9.23 -38.45
N GLU A 131 -4.72 -8.54 -38.84
CA GLU A 131 -5.31 -7.42 -38.10
C GLU A 131 -5.90 -7.89 -36.77
N LEU A 132 -6.67 -8.98 -36.79
CA LEU A 132 -7.27 -9.56 -35.59
C LEU A 132 -6.24 -10.23 -34.68
N LYS A 133 -5.14 -10.78 -35.21
CA LYS A 133 -4.04 -11.29 -34.37
C LYS A 133 -3.51 -10.18 -33.46
N ALA A 134 -3.29 -8.98 -34.01
CA ALA A 134 -2.81 -7.85 -33.22
C ALA A 134 -3.83 -7.43 -32.15
N GLU A 135 -5.12 -7.38 -32.50
CA GLU A 135 -6.18 -7.04 -31.54
C GLU A 135 -6.28 -8.04 -30.39
N VAL A 136 -6.24 -9.35 -30.67
CA VAL A 136 -6.30 -10.39 -29.65
C VAL A 136 -5.04 -10.38 -28.77
N LEU A 137 -3.87 -10.14 -29.35
CA LEU A 137 -2.62 -10.01 -28.57
C LEU A 137 -2.64 -8.80 -27.63
N LEU A 138 -3.33 -7.72 -28.02
CA LEU A 138 -3.56 -6.55 -27.17
C LEU A 138 -4.69 -6.77 -26.15
N GLY A 139 -5.45 -7.85 -26.27
CA GLY A 139 -6.62 -8.15 -25.44
C GLY A 139 -7.89 -7.55 -26.04
N LYS A 140 -8.51 -8.29 -26.97
CA LYS A 140 -9.74 -7.84 -27.64
C LYS A 140 -10.93 -7.94 -26.69
N ASN A 141 -11.59 -6.82 -26.45
CA ASN A 141 -12.80 -6.74 -25.63
C ASN A 141 -14.05 -6.82 -26.52
N LEU A 142 -15.01 -7.66 -26.14
CA LEU A 142 -16.29 -7.88 -26.80
C LEU A 142 -17.40 -7.57 -25.82
N LYS A 143 -18.38 -6.77 -26.23
CA LYS A 143 -19.36 -6.18 -25.29
C LYS A 143 -20.48 -7.14 -24.90
N ASN A 144 -20.76 -8.12 -25.74
CA ASN A 144 -21.89 -9.02 -25.58
C ASN A 144 -21.55 -10.44 -26.04
N LEU A 145 -22.38 -11.38 -25.60
CA LEU A 145 -22.22 -12.81 -25.85
C LEU A 145 -22.50 -13.17 -27.32
N ASP A 146 -23.35 -12.39 -28.01
CA ASP A 146 -23.61 -12.56 -29.45
C ASP A 146 -22.39 -12.20 -30.31
N GLU A 147 -21.67 -11.11 -30.01
CA GLU A 147 -20.41 -10.75 -30.67
C GLU A 147 -19.33 -11.80 -30.43
N LEU A 148 -19.28 -12.37 -29.22
CA LEU A 148 -18.38 -13.47 -28.89
C LEU A 148 -18.68 -14.71 -29.74
N TYR A 149 -19.91 -15.20 -29.76
CA TYR A 149 -20.22 -16.39 -30.54
C TYR A 149 -20.09 -16.17 -32.03
N ASN A 150 -20.51 -15.02 -32.56
CA ASN A 150 -20.29 -14.69 -33.96
C ASN A 150 -18.77 -14.66 -34.28
N PHE A 151 -17.94 -14.11 -33.39
CA PHE A 151 -16.50 -14.15 -33.55
C PHE A 151 -15.97 -15.59 -33.56
N LEU A 152 -16.36 -16.43 -32.61
CA LEU A 152 -15.89 -17.81 -32.52
C LEU A 152 -16.37 -18.67 -33.69
N GLU A 153 -17.62 -18.54 -34.12
CA GLU A 153 -18.20 -19.31 -35.23
C GLU A 153 -17.48 -19.05 -36.55
N ASN A 154 -17.10 -17.79 -36.81
CA ASN A 154 -16.37 -17.42 -38.02
C ASN A 154 -14.97 -18.07 -38.13
N TYR A 155 -14.39 -18.53 -37.02
CA TYR A 155 -13.04 -19.08 -36.97
C TYR A 155 -12.96 -20.51 -36.37
N SER A 156 -14.10 -21.07 -35.95
CA SER A 156 -14.28 -22.45 -35.52
C SER A 156 -14.58 -23.33 -36.74
N SER A 157 -13.57 -23.57 -37.59
CA SER A 157 -13.63 -24.51 -38.72
C SER A 157 -12.95 -25.83 -38.41
#